data_AF-A0A662D5M7-F1
#
_entry.id   AF-A0A662D5M7-F1
#
_cell.length_a   1.000
_cell.length_b   1.000
_cell.length_c   1.000
_cell.angle_alpha   90.00
_cell.angle_beta   90.00
_cell.angle_gamma   90.00
#
_symmetry.space_group_name_H-M   'P 1'
#
loop_
_entity.id
_entity.type
_entity.pdbx_description
1 polymer ?
#
loop_
_entity_poly.entity_id
_entity_poly.type
_entity_poly.pdbx_seq_one_letter_code
_entity_poly.pdbx_strand_id
1 'polypeptide(L)'
;GLITAIEGGGLIQDAPYEFSVEGLKIHLRHIPLAPETDSIARSDIDVYIFGHTHKPSIASKGPLLILNPGEAGGWLTGKSSYLLLDPKTKKATLHYL
;
A
#
# COMPACT_ATOMS: atom_id res chain seq x y z
N GLY A 1 9.90 -20.08 5.20
CA GLY A 1 8.73 -19.68 4.37
C GLY A 1 8.29 -18.28 4.78
N LEU A 2 7.21 -17.73 4.22
CA LEU A 2 6.76 -16.36 4.53
C LEU A 2 6.58 -16.12 6.03
N ILE A 3 5.94 -17.06 6.75
CA ILE A 3 5.74 -16.99 8.21
C ILE A 3 7.07 -16.79 8.95
N THR A 4 8.08 -17.60 8.62
CA THR A 4 9.42 -17.49 9.21
C THR A 4 10.10 -16.16 8.86
N ALA A 5 9.89 -15.65 7.65
CA ALA A 5 10.56 -14.43 7.18
C ALA A 5 10.05 -13.14 7.87
N ILE A 6 8.84 -13.17 8.45
CA ILE A 6 8.24 -12.02 9.16
C ILE A 6 8.24 -12.20 10.69
N GLU A 7 8.84 -13.29 11.19
CA GLU A 7 8.89 -13.59 12.61
C GLU A 7 9.56 -12.44 13.37
N GLY A 8 8.90 -11.94 14.41
CA GLY A 8 9.38 -10.79 15.20
C GLY A 8 9.13 -9.41 14.59
N GLY A 9 8.53 -9.31 13.39
CA GLY A 9 8.39 -8.03 12.69
C GLY A 9 7.15 -7.85 11.81
N GLY A 10 6.18 -8.77 11.79
CA GLY A 10 4.98 -8.64 10.97
C GLY A 10 3.83 -9.57 11.36
N LEU A 11 2.66 -9.29 10.79
CA LEU A 11 1.44 -10.11 10.93
C LEU A 11 0.97 -10.54 9.54
N ILE A 12 0.43 -11.76 9.42
CA ILE A 12 -0.29 -12.20 8.22
C ILE A 12 -1.77 -11.97 8.46
N GLN A 13 -2.43 -11.33 7.49
CA GLN A 13 -3.86 -11.01 7.53
C GLN A 13 -4.48 -11.40 6.19
N ASP A 14 -5.76 -11.78 6.23
CA ASP A 14 -6.54 -11.99 5.02
C ASP A 14 -6.80 -10.65 4.30
N ALA A 15 -6.93 -10.71 2.97
CA ALA A 15 -7.24 -9.54 2.17
C ALA A 15 -8.77 -9.38 1.97
N PRO A 16 -9.32 -8.15 2.00
CA PRO A 16 -8.63 -6.91 2.33
C PRO A 16 -8.37 -6.78 3.84
N TYR A 17 -7.23 -6.21 4.19
CA TYR A 17 -6.93 -5.83 5.58
C TYR A 17 -7.20 -4.33 5.75
N GLU A 18 -8.15 -4.00 6.61
CA GLU A 18 -8.57 -2.63 6.87
C GLU A 18 -8.22 -2.24 8.31
N PHE A 19 -7.61 -1.07 8.49
CA PHE A 19 -7.16 -0.58 9.79
C PHE A 19 -7.01 0.94 9.79
N SER A 20 -6.84 1.52 10.98
CA SER A 20 -6.65 2.97 11.15
C SER A 20 -5.33 3.28 11.84
N VAL A 21 -4.63 4.32 11.38
CA VAL A 21 -3.40 4.84 11.99
C VAL A 21 -3.54 6.35 12.14
N GLU A 22 -3.45 6.86 13.38
CA GLU A 22 -3.65 8.28 13.70
C GLU A 22 -4.90 8.91 13.05
N GLY A 23 -6.00 8.14 12.97
CA GLY A 23 -7.27 8.58 12.37
C GLY A 23 -7.37 8.40 10.85
N LEU A 24 -6.27 8.05 10.18
CA LEU A 24 -6.23 7.77 8.74
C LEU A 24 -6.71 6.33 8.47
N LYS A 25 -7.78 6.17 7.69
CA LYS A 25 -8.35 4.86 7.36
C LYS A 25 -7.65 4.24 6.15
N ILE A 26 -7.05 3.06 6.36
CA ILE A 26 -6.22 2.37 5.37
C ILE A 26 -6.93 1.10 4.91
N HIS A 27 -7.02 0.93 3.58
CA HIS A 27 -7.42 -0.30 2.91
C HIS A 27 -6.19 -0.92 2.23
N LEU A 28 -5.75 -2.08 2.72
CA LEU A 28 -4.55 -2.77 2.23
C LEU A 28 -4.94 -4.10 1.58
N ARG A 29 -4.39 -4.37 0.39
CA ARG A 29 -4.49 -5.68 -0.27
C ARG A 29 -3.30 -5.93 -1.20
N HIS A 30 -2.97 -7.19 -1.49
CA HIS A 30 -1.86 -7.46 -2.41
C HIS A 30 -2.24 -7.21 -3.88
N ILE A 31 -3.34 -7.82 -4.34
CA ILE A 31 -3.83 -7.72 -5.73
C ILE A 31 -4.60 -6.40 -5.89
N PRO A 32 -4.39 -5.60 -6.95
CA PRO A 32 -5.13 -4.36 -7.16
C PRO A 32 -6.62 -4.61 -7.43
N LEU A 33 -7.50 -3.66 -7.08
CA LEU A 33 -8.89 -3.69 -7.54
C LEU A 33 -8.92 -3.33 -9.02
N ALA A 34 -9.93 -3.84 -9.74
CA ALA A 34 -10.11 -3.49 -11.13
C ALA A 34 -10.34 -1.96 -11.25
N PRO A 35 -9.84 -1.30 -12.30
CA PRO A 35 -10.02 0.15 -12.50
C PRO A 35 -11.49 0.62 -12.39
N GLU A 36 -12.43 -0.22 -12.81
CA GLU A 36 -13.88 -0.01 -12.75
C GLU A 36 -14.50 -0.20 -11.35
N THR A 37 -13.74 -0.69 -10.36
CA THR A 37 -14.23 -0.83 -8.99
C THR A 37 -14.18 0.53 -8.28
N ASP A 38 -15.19 1.36 -8.53
CA ASP A 38 -15.47 2.60 -7.78
C ASP A 38 -15.65 2.35 -6.27
N SER A 39 -15.72 1.09 -5.84
CA SER A 39 -15.84 0.66 -4.43
C SER A 39 -14.76 1.16 -3.47
N ILE A 40 -13.59 1.62 -3.93
CA ILE A 40 -12.58 2.24 -3.04
C ILE A 40 -12.88 3.73 -2.84
N ALA A 41 -13.59 4.37 -3.78
CA ALA A 41 -14.11 5.71 -3.58
C ALA A 41 -15.33 5.71 -2.63
N ARG A 42 -15.40 4.75 -1.70
CA ARG A 42 -16.21 4.92 -0.51
C ARG A 42 -15.66 6.12 0.26
N SER A 43 -16.56 6.94 0.78
CA SER A 43 -16.22 8.14 1.55
C SER A 43 -15.49 7.87 2.86
N ASP A 44 -15.26 6.59 3.21
CA ASP A 44 -14.63 6.16 4.45
C ASP A 44 -13.22 5.59 4.31
N ILE A 45 -12.59 5.65 3.12
CA ILE A 45 -11.18 5.24 2.97
C ILE A 45 -10.33 6.46 2.64
N ASP A 46 -9.24 6.63 3.40
CA ASP A 46 -8.29 7.70 3.17
C ASP A 46 -7.14 7.27 2.28
N VAL A 47 -6.63 6.06 2.49
CA VAL A 47 -5.46 5.52 1.79
C VAL A 47 -5.74 4.10 1.33
N TYR A 48 -5.50 3.86 0.05
CA TYR A 48 -5.52 2.55 -0.57
C TYR A 48 -4.09 2.11 -0.89
N ILE A 49 -3.68 0.96 -0.36
CA ILE A 49 -2.35 0.40 -0.57
C ILE A 49 -2.48 -0.94 -1.29
N PHE A 50 -1.74 -1.08 -2.39
CA PHE A 50 -1.66 -2.33 -3.13
C PHE A 50 -0.25 -2.68 -3.59
N GLY A 51 -0.05 -3.93 -4.00
CA GLY A 51 1.22 -4.43 -4.54
C GLY A 51 1.03 -5.11 -5.89
N HIS A 52 1.54 -6.32 -6.01
CA HIS A 52 1.39 -7.25 -7.15
C HIS A 52 2.02 -6.82 -8.49
N THR A 53 2.06 -5.54 -8.82
CA THR A 53 2.59 -5.06 -10.10
C THR A 53 4.11 -4.81 -10.08
N HIS A 54 4.72 -4.78 -8.89
CA HIS A 54 6.14 -4.43 -8.65
C HIS A 54 6.55 -3.02 -9.09
N LYS A 55 5.60 -2.19 -9.57
CA LYS A 55 5.87 -0.84 -10.07
C LYS A 55 5.48 0.19 -9.02
N PRO A 56 6.42 0.98 -8.47
CA PRO A 56 6.08 1.99 -7.47
C PRO A 56 5.20 3.08 -8.08
N SER A 57 4.19 3.52 -7.33
CA SER A 57 3.29 4.59 -7.75
C SER A 57 2.69 5.33 -6.56
N ILE A 58 2.60 6.66 -6.68
CA ILE A 58 1.81 7.54 -5.81
C ILE A 58 0.80 8.24 -6.71
N ALA A 59 -0.48 8.03 -6.45
CA ALA A 59 -1.57 8.64 -7.18
C ALA A 59 -2.66 9.10 -6.22
N SER A 60 -3.57 9.95 -6.70
CA SER A 60 -4.74 10.38 -5.92
C SER A 60 -5.99 10.38 -6.80
N LYS A 61 -7.13 9.97 -6.22
CA LYS A 61 -8.47 10.08 -6.83
C LYS A 61 -9.36 10.87 -5.87
N GLY A 62 -9.49 12.18 -6.10
CA GLY A 62 -10.13 13.08 -5.14
C GLY A 62 -9.40 13.04 -3.79
N PRO A 63 -10.08 12.80 -2.65
CA PRO A 63 -9.45 12.75 -1.33
C PRO A 63 -8.69 11.44 -1.06
N LEU A 64 -8.89 10.40 -1.88
CA LEU A 64 -8.26 9.09 -1.72
C LEU A 64 -6.81 9.12 -2.21
N LEU A 65 -5.87 8.73 -1.35
CA LEU A 65 -4.47 8.51 -1.70
C LEU A 65 -4.27 7.04 -2.10
N ILE A 66 -3.63 6.79 -3.24
CA ILE A 66 -3.43 5.46 -3.82
C ILE A 66 -1.94 5.18 -3.92
N LEU A 67 -1.49 4.12 -3.25
CA LEU A 67 -0.08 3.80 -3.05
C LEU A 67 0.26 2.39 -3.52
N ASN A 68 1.35 2.28 -4.27
CA ASN A 68 2.05 1.04 -4.51
C ASN A 68 3.54 1.25 -4.20
N PRO A 69 4.13 0.53 -3.22
CA PRO A 69 5.52 0.73 -2.84
C PRO A 69 6.51 0.19 -3.87
N GLY A 70 6.05 -0.54 -4.89
CA GLY A 70 6.89 -1.27 -5.82
C GLY A 70 7.30 -2.62 -5.25
N GLU A 71 8.56 -2.99 -5.44
CA GLU A 71 9.13 -4.20 -4.87
C GLU A 71 10.32 -3.89 -3.97
N ALA A 72 10.42 -4.60 -2.85
CA ALA A 72 11.57 -4.49 -1.95
C ALA A 72 12.78 -5.29 -2.44
N GLY A 73 12.55 -6.41 -3.14
CA GLY A 73 13.61 -7.33 -3.57
C GLY A 73 14.33 -6.95 -4.87
N GLY A 74 13.75 -6.06 -5.68
CA GLY A 74 14.36 -5.60 -6.94
C GLY A 74 14.50 -6.67 -8.04
N TRP A 75 13.89 -7.85 -7.89
CA TRP A 75 14.11 -8.99 -8.80
C TRP A 75 13.47 -8.82 -10.18
N LEU A 76 12.34 -8.12 -10.29
CA LEU A 76 11.62 -7.97 -11.56
C LEU A 76 11.97 -6.68 -12.30
N THR A 77 12.22 -5.60 -11.56
CA THR A 77 12.45 -4.26 -12.09
C THR A 77 13.92 -3.82 -12.00
N GLY A 78 14.76 -4.59 -11.29
CA GLY A 78 16.13 -4.21 -10.99
C GLY A 78 16.25 -3.08 -9.97
N LYS A 79 15.13 -2.66 -9.34
CA LYS A 79 15.09 -1.52 -8.41
C LYS A 79 14.31 -1.89 -7.16
N SER A 80 14.98 -1.81 -6.02
CA SER A 80 14.34 -1.95 -4.71
C SER A 80 13.78 -0.61 -4.26
N SER A 81 12.52 -0.59 -3.81
CA SER A 81 11.85 0.63 -3.38
C SER A 81 10.85 0.40 -2.25
N TYR A 82 10.55 1.49 -1.53
CA TYR A 82 9.56 1.54 -0.46
C TYR A 82 8.93 2.93 -0.36
N LEU A 83 7.77 3.03 0.28
CA LEU A 83 7.08 4.30 0.55
C LEU A 83 7.09 4.60 2.05
N LEU A 84 7.32 5.86 2.40
CA LEU A 84 7.04 6.41 3.73
C LEU A 84 5.80 7.30 3.67
N LEU A 85 4.79 6.97 4.45
CA LEU A 85 3.55 7.74 4.61
C LEU A 85 3.55 8.42 5.97
N ASP A 86 3.48 9.75 5.98
CA ASP A 86 3.21 10.52 7.19
C ASP A 86 1.69 10.58 7.42
N PRO A 87 1.17 9.94 8.49
CA PRO A 87 -0.26 9.87 8.74
C PRO A 87 -0.89 11.22 9.14
N LYS A 88 -0.10 12.17 9.64
CA LYS A 88 -0.59 13.51 10.03
C LYS A 88 -0.80 14.41 8.84
N THR A 89 0.08 14.30 7.84
CA THR A 89 0.05 15.15 6.64
C THR A 89 -0.54 14.44 5.43
N LYS A 90 -0.79 13.12 5.52
CA LYS A 90 -1.22 12.26 4.40
C LYS A 90 -0.27 12.35 3.19
N LYS A 91 1.01 12.61 3.44
CA LYS A 91 2.04 12.73 2.41
C LYS A 91 2.86 11.43 2.32
N ALA A 92 2.93 10.86 1.12
CA ALA A 92 3.78 9.72 0.83
C ALA A 92 5.04 10.15 0.06
N THR A 93 6.18 9.53 0.36
CA THR A 93 7.44 9.73 -0.36
C THR A 93 8.02 8.39 -0.79
N LEU A 94 8.46 8.30 -2.05
CA LEU A 94 9.10 7.12 -2.63
C LEU A 94 10.60 7.17 -2.40
N HIS A 95 11.15 6.07 -1.91
CA HIS A 95 12.57 5.86 -1.69
C HIS A 95 13.04 4.64 -2.46
N TYR A 96 14.25 4.72 -3.01
CA TYR A 96 14.96 3.59 -3.59
C TYR A 96 16.10 3.15 -2.66
N LEU A 97 16.40 1.86 -2.65
CA LEU A 97 17.55 1.27 -1.96
C LEU A 97 18.77 1.19 -2.88
#